data_AF-A0A536SSN3-F1
#
_entry.id   AF-A0A536SSN3-F1
#
_cell.length_a   1.000
_cell.length_b   1.000
_cell.length_c   1.000
_cell.angle_alpha   90.00
_cell.angle_beta   90.00
_cell.angle_gamma   90.00
#
_symmetry.space_group_name_H-M   'P 1'
#
loop_
_entity.id
_entity.type
_entity.pdbx_description
1 polymer ?
#
loop_
_entity_poly.entity_id
_entity_poly.type
_entity_poly.pdbx_seq_one_letter_code
_entity_poly.pdbx_strand_id
1 'polypeptide(L)' 'IKRVVIEGGRVVKHEVFAEGWLQGESAWGRPVDIEVMPDGSLLVSDDHAGAIYRIAYRGR' A
#
# COMPACT_ATOMS: atom_id res chain seq x y z
N ILE A 1 -2.12 -0.89 4.27
CA ILE A 1 -1.64 -1.75 3.17
C ILE A 1 -0.70 -2.82 3.72
N LYS A 2 -0.94 -4.10 3.43
CA LYS A 2 -0.12 -5.22 3.92
C LYS A 2 0.55 -5.92 2.74
N ARG A 3 1.82 -6.30 2.92
CA ARG A 3 2.52 -7.23 2.03
C ARG A 3 2.35 -8.64 2.56
N VAL A 4 2.04 -9.57 1.67
CA VAL A 4 1.92 -11.00 1.95
C VAL A 4 2.95 -11.73 1.11
N VAL A 5 3.80 -12.54 1.75
CA VAL A 5 4.81 -13.35 1.07
C VAL A 5 4.29 -14.77 0.96
N ILE A 6 4.32 -15.32 -0.25
CA ILE A 6 3.84 -16.67 -0.58
C ILE A 6 5.01 -17.49 -1.13
N GLU A 7 5.25 -18.66 -0.54
CA GLU A 7 6.26 -19.62 -0.98
C GLU A 7 5.61 -21.00 -1.10
N GLY A 8 5.82 -21.68 -2.24
CA GLY A 8 5.24 -23.01 -2.48
C GLY A 8 3.71 -23.05 -2.34
N GLY A 9 3.02 -21.96 -2.69
CA GLY A 9 1.57 -21.84 -2.58
C GLY A 9 1.04 -21.62 -1.15
N ARG A 10 1.91 -21.40 -0.16
CA ARG A 10 1.53 -21.11 1.22
C ARG A 10 1.95 -19.70 1.60
N VAL A 11 1.11 -19.04 2.39
CA VAL A 11 1.47 -17.75 3.02
C VAL A 11 2.52 -18.01 4.09
N VAL A 12 3.69 -17.38 3.98
CA VAL A 12 4.81 -17.53 4.91
C VAL A 12 5.06 -16.28 5.76
N LYS A 13 4.59 -15.10 5.32
CA LYS A 13 4.78 -13.85 6.05
C LYS A 13 3.67 -12.85 5.76
N HIS A 14 3.26 -12.12 6.80
CA HIS A 14 2.50 -10.89 6.70
C HIS A 14 3.30 -9.74 7.30
N GLU A 15 3.32 -8.60 6.61
CA GLU A 15 3.93 -7.40 7.16
C GLU A 15 3.21 -6.14 6.70
N VAL A 16 3.26 -5.11 7.54
CA VAL A 16 2.77 -3.78 7.17
C VAL A 16 3.71 -3.21 6.12
N PHE A 17 3.15 -2.77 5.00
CA PHE A 17 3.91 -2.09 3.95
C PHE A 17 3.75 -0.57 4.05
N ALA A 18 2.51 -0.12 4.22
CA ALA A 18 2.19 1.30 4.45
C ALA A 18 0.94 1.40 5.34
N GLU A 19 0.97 2.33 6.28
CA GLU A 19 -0.11 2.62 7.23
C GLU A 19 -0.15 4.13 7.55
N GLY A 20 -1.09 4.53 8.41
CA GLY A 20 -1.20 5.91 8.87
C GLY A 20 -2.44 6.66 8.38
N TRP A 21 -3.20 6.09 7.43
CA TRP A 21 -4.48 6.64 6.95
C TRP A 21 -5.54 6.77 8.04
N LEU A 22 -5.51 5.88 9.03
CA LEU A 22 -6.34 5.90 10.22
C LEU A 22 -5.50 6.31 11.43
N GLN A 23 -5.89 7.38 12.12
CA GLN A 23 -5.24 7.91 13.31
C GLN A 23 -6.29 7.99 14.43
N GLY A 24 -6.24 7.03 15.35
CA GLY A 24 -7.33 6.82 16.30
C GLY A 24 -8.63 6.47 15.56
N GLU A 25 -9.65 7.29 15.74
CA GLU A 25 -10.95 7.15 15.04
C GLU A 25 -11.06 8.07 13.81
N SER A 26 -10.04 8.88 13.52
CA SER A 26 -10.03 9.80 12.40
C SER A 26 -9.32 9.20 11.19
N ALA A 27 -10.02 9.09 10.07
CA ALA A 27 -9.45 8.69 8.80
C ALA A 27 -9.24 9.92 7.92
N TRP A 28 -8.01 10.15 7.44
CA TRP A 28 -7.73 11.19 6.44
C TRP A 28 -7.71 10.63 5.01
N GLY A 29 -7.86 9.31 4.86
CA GLY A 29 -8.02 8.67 3.56
C GLY A 29 -8.48 7.22 3.67
N ARG A 30 -8.87 6.65 2.54
CA ARG A 30 -9.38 5.29 2.41
C ARG A 30 -8.77 4.63 1.17
N PRO A 31 -7.59 4.00 1.31
CA PRO A 31 -6.93 3.34 0.19
C PRO A 31 -7.78 2.16 -0.31
N VAL A 32 -7.97 2.06 -1.63
CA VAL A 32 -8.87 1.09 -2.28
C VAL A 32 -8.10 0.04 -3.08
N ASP A 33 -7.37 0.46 -4.12
CA ASP A 33 -6.70 -0.44 -5.05
C ASP A 33 -5.22 -0.08 -5.22
N ILE A 34 -4.45 -1.03 -5.75
CA ILE A 34 -3.00 -0.93 -5.94
C ILE A 34 -2.63 -1.38 -7.35
N GLU A 35 -1.86 -0.56 -8.06
CA GLU A 35 -1.22 -0.93 -9.33
C GLU A 35 0.31 -0.94 -9.17
N VAL A 36 0.96 -1.99 -9.69
CA VAL A 36 2.43 -2.13 -9.67
C VAL A 36 2.99 -1.57 -10.98
N MET A 37 3.80 -0.53 -10.87
CA MET A 37 4.44 0.10 -12.03
C MET A 37 5.66 -0.70 -12.52
N PRO A 38 6.05 -0.55 -13.80
CA PRO A 38 7.24 -1.22 -14.35
C PRO A 38 8.55 -0.92 -13.63
N ASP A 39 8.66 0.24 -12.96
CA ASP A 39 9.82 0.61 -12.16
C ASP A 39 9.78 0.10 -10.71
N GLY A 40 8.80 -0.76 -10.39
CA GLY A 40 8.59 -1.32 -9.06
C GLY A 40 7.91 -0.39 -8.06
N SER A 41 7.53 0.83 -8.46
CA SER A 41 6.70 1.70 -7.62
C SER A 41 5.25 1.21 -7.55
N LEU A 42 4.54 1.61 -6.50
CA LEU A 42 3.12 1.33 -6.33
C LEU A 42 2.29 2.59 -6.50
N LEU A 43 1.21 2.52 -7.28
CA LEU A 43 0.13 3.49 -7.24
C LEU A 43 -0.95 2.98 -6.30
N VAL A 44 -1.46 3.85 -5.43
CA VAL A 44 -2.54 3.53 -4.49
C VAL A 44 -3.67 4.53 -4.68
N SER A 45 -4.86 4.06 -5.04
CA SER A 45 -6.04 4.93 -5.18
C SER A 45 -6.69 5.18 -3.82
N ASP A 46 -7.18 6.39 -3.59
CA ASP A 46 -7.88 6.79 -2.36
C ASP A 46 -9.14 7.57 -2.70
N ASP A 47 -10.29 6.96 -2.45
CA ASP A 47 -11.59 7.54 -2.81
C ASP A 47 -12.09 8.58 -1.80
N HIS A 48 -11.55 8.59 -0.58
CA HIS A 48 -11.87 9.60 0.42
C HIS A 48 -11.09 10.89 0.18
N ALA A 49 -9.80 10.76 -0.14
CA ALA A 49 -8.94 11.90 -0.45
C ALA A 49 -9.06 12.38 -1.91
N GLY A 50 -9.69 11.59 -2.80
CA GLY A 50 -9.74 11.88 -4.23
C GLY A 50 -8.35 11.90 -4.87
N ALA A 51 -7.46 11.01 -4.42
CA ALA A 51 -6.03 11.04 -4.73
C ALA A 51 -5.50 9.70 -5.25
N ILE A 52 -4.37 9.75 -5.96
CA ILE A 52 -3.53 8.59 -6.25
C ILE A 52 -2.15 8.85 -5.64
N TYR A 53 -1.76 8.05 -4.66
CA TYR A 53 -0.42 8.12 -4.07
C TYR A 53 0.55 7.29 -4.88
N ARG A 54 1.79 7.77 -5.04
CA ARG A 54 2.89 6.98 -5.62
C ARG A 54 3.93 6.66 -4.55
N ILE A 55 4.05 5.39 -4.20
CA ILE A 55 5.06 4.89 -3.27
C ILE A 55 6.23 4.35 -4.10
N ALA A 56 7.36 5.05 -4.06
CA ALA A 56 8.55 4.67 -4.81
C ALA A 56 9.79 4.66 -3.89
N TYR A 57 10.65 3.67 -4.06
CA TYR A 57 11.94 3.64 -3.39
C TYR A 57 12.89 4.59 -4.14
N ARG A 58 13.19 5.74 -3.54
CA ARG A 58 14.33 6.54 -3.97
C ARG A 58 15.56 5.93 -3.32
N GLY A 59 16.28 5.09 -4.08
CA GLY A 59 17.58 4.57 -3.64
C GLY A 59 18.49 5.72 -3.20
N ARG A 60 19.38 5.43 -2.27
CA ARG A 60 20.49 6.31 -1.92
C ARG A 60 21.68 6.04 -2.81
#